data_AF-A0A2V7QBL8-F1
#
_entry.id   AF-A0A2V7QBL8-F1
#
_cell.length_a   1.000
_cell.length_b   1.000
_cell.length_c   1.000
_cell.angle_alpha   90.00
_cell.angle_beta   90.00
_cell.angle_gamma   90.00
#
_symmetry.space_group_name_H-M   'P 1'
#
loop_
_entity.id
_entity.type
_entity.pdbx_description
1 polymer ?
#
loop_
_entity_poly.entity_id
_entity_poly.type
_entity_poly.pdbx_seq_one_letter_code
_entity_poly.pdbx_strand_id
1 'polypeptide(L)'
;MRLATAALVLIAAVLLRGYEIPPVPTWFYVLAWYPTLVILDEVVVVLGGESLLTRPRELAVMLWWSAVIWLLFEAINFRLRDWYYVFLPAGRVERWLGILVSLATVVPAVLLPERVLDRLGVWRDVRSRTLALEPRHLDIAGWVGWGLLAAVLTFPRYLYPLTWGAVWLTAEPLLYRRDRERSLFADIARGSWGRIARLMAAGLFAGALWESFNALARGRWIYTVPFLEHWKIFEMPLVGFIGFPFFALEVWSLYYLLVPRTTRRTLLASAAFVVLVLSGIDHWTVSSTTPALRDLPGVTNAVTSRLRAAGWENVFRVAQSPVAELAYRANLSPEDARLAREAARLVTLRGIGTVHAAALIGGGFASIEDLARSDPDSVWKVVRGGTRPTLPEVRVWVRAAQRQTRPTLPPAPAQPSTLPPARQPS
;
A
#
# COMPACT_ATOMS: atom_id res chain seq x y z
N MET A 1 25.39 7.43 15.49
CA MET A 1 24.57 8.66 15.38
C MET A 1 23.38 8.46 14.42
N ARG A 2 23.61 8.06 13.15
CA ARG A 2 22.54 7.91 12.13
C ARG A 2 21.42 6.95 12.53
N LEU A 3 21.74 5.77 13.08
CA LEU A 3 20.75 4.82 13.58
C LEU A 3 19.80 5.44 14.62
N ALA A 4 20.36 6.12 15.62
CA ALA A 4 19.58 6.78 16.68
C ALA A 4 18.70 7.90 16.11
N THR A 5 19.24 8.73 15.20
CA THR A 5 18.46 9.78 14.51
C THR A 5 17.30 9.18 13.72
N ALA A 6 17.53 8.13 12.95
CA ALA A 6 16.48 7.47 12.17
C ALA A 6 15.39 6.86 13.07
N ALA A 7 15.79 6.20 14.17
CA ALA A 7 14.84 5.68 15.15
C ALA A 7 13.99 6.80 15.78
N LEU A 8 14.61 7.93 16.16
CA LEU A 8 13.89 9.09 16.69
C LEU A 8 12.91 9.68 15.67
N VAL A 9 13.30 9.79 14.40
CA VAL A 9 12.41 10.27 13.33
C VAL A 9 11.22 9.33 13.15
N LEU A 10 11.43 8.01 13.17
CA LEU A 10 10.35 7.03 13.07
C LEU A 10 9.39 7.13 14.27
N ILE A 11 9.92 7.24 15.49
CA ILE A 11 9.11 7.43 16.71
C ILE A 11 8.30 8.72 16.62
N ALA A 12 8.93 9.83 16.20
CA ALA A 12 8.25 11.10 16.02
C ALA A 12 7.13 11.00 14.96
N ALA A 13 7.37 10.31 13.83
CA ALA A 13 6.35 10.09 12.81
C ALA A 13 5.15 9.31 13.36
N VAL A 14 5.39 8.26 14.16
CA VAL A 14 4.33 7.48 14.83
C VAL A 14 3.54 8.34 15.82
N LEU A 15 4.21 9.13 16.65
CA LEU A 15 3.56 10.01 17.62
C LEU A 15 2.71 11.09 16.93
N LEU A 16 3.28 11.80 15.94
CA LEU A 16 2.57 12.85 15.20
C LEU A 16 1.39 12.29 14.41
N ARG A 17 1.50 11.05 13.90
CA ARG A 17 0.37 10.30 13.34
C ARG A 17 -0.69 10.03 14.42
N GLY A 18 -0.30 9.57 15.60
CA GLY A 18 -1.22 9.29 16.72
C GLY A 18 -2.04 10.50 17.14
N TYR A 19 -1.42 11.69 17.18
CA TYR A 19 -2.09 12.96 17.48
C TYR A 19 -2.81 13.61 16.28
N GLU A 20 -2.86 12.92 15.13
CA GLU A 20 -3.50 13.39 13.90
C GLU A 20 -2.97 14.77 13.45
N ILE A 21 -1.66 15.03 13.60
CA ILE A 21 -1.02 16.32 13.29
C ILE A 21 -0.68 16.37 11.78
N PRO A 22 -1.35 17.22 10.97
CA PRO A 22 -1.04 17.34 9.55
C PRO A 22 0.40 17.84 9.30
N PRO A 23 1.05 17.44 8.20
CA PRO A 23 0.55 16.55 7.15
C PRO A 23 0.83 15.05 7.43
N VAL A 24 1.30 14.71 8.64
CA VAL A 24 1.86 13.38 8.97
C VAL A 24 0.89 12.23 8.70
N PRO A 25 -0.42 12.27 9.07
CA PRO A 25 -1.31 11.16 8.75
C PRO A 25 -1.36 10.80 7.26
N THR A 26 -1.40 11.80 6.38
CA THR A 26 -1.43 11.57 4.92
C THR A 26 -0.08 11.06 4.41
N TRP A 27 1.02 11.58 4.94
CA TRP A 27 2.39 11.27 4.51
C TRP A 27 3.08 10.17 5.32
N PHE A 28 2.37 9.53 6.25
CA PHE A 28 2.95 8.62 7.23
C PHE A 28 3.75 7.50 6.58
N TYR A 29 3.25 6.97 5.46
CA TYR A 29 3.94 5.91 4.70
C TYR A 29 5.38 6.29 4.34
N VAL A 30 5.57 7.48 3.77
CA VAL A 30 6.90 8.01 3.40
C VAL A 30 7.73 8.26 4.67
N LEU A 31 7.14 8.91 5.67
CA LEU A 31 7.81 9.28 6.91
C LEU A 31 8.22 8.05 7.75
N ALA A 32 7.57 6.91 7.57
CA ALA A 32 7.94 5.64 8.19
C ALA A 32 9.04 4.93 7.40
N TRP A 33 8.91 4.83 6.07
CA TRP A 33 9.84 4.05 5.25
C TRP A 33 11.26 4.58 5.24
N TYR A 34 11.47 5.87 5.00
CA TYR A 34 12.83 6.42 4.88
C TYR A 34 13.70 6.20 6.13
N PRO A 35 13.24 6.49 7.37
CA PRO A 35 14.01 6.14 8.55
C PRO A 35 14.17 4.63 8.71
N THR A 36 13.17 3.80 8.35
CA THR A 36 13.34 2.34 8.34
C THR A 36 14.45 1.89 7.39
N LEU A 37 14.54 2.45 6.19
CA LEU A 37 15.62 2.14 5.24
C LEU A 37 16.99 2.56 5.80
N VAL A 38 17.09 3.71 6.45
CA VAL A 38 18.33 4.14 7.12
C VAL A 38 18.69 3.20 8.26
N ILE A 39 17.73 2.75 9.07
CA ILE A 39 17.95 1.76 10.13
C ILE A 39 18.51 0.46 9.53
N LEU A 40 17.89 -0.06 8.47
CA LEU A 40 18.35 -1.29 7.81
C LEU A 40 19.75 -1.13 7.21
N ASP A 41 20.04 0.01 6.58
CA ASP A 41 21.37 0.30 6.03
C ASP A 41 22.45 0.36 7.13
N GLU A 42 22.15 1.01 8.26
CA GLU A 42 23.07 1.07 9.40
C GLU A 42 23.24 -0.30 10.07
N VAL A 43 22.21 -1.15 10.10
CA VAL A 43 22.35 -2.56 10.53
C VAL A 43 23.29 -3.31 9.61
N VAL A 44 23.20 -3.12 8.29
CA VAL A 44 24.17 -3.71 7.34
C VAL A 44 25.60 -3.25 7.66
N VAL A 45 25.80 -1.97 7.99
CA VAL A 45 27.12 -1.44 8.38
C VAL A 45 27.64 -2.07 9.66
N VAL A 46 26.80 -2.19 10.70
CA VAL A 46 27.17 -2.86 11.97
C VAL A 46 27.56 -4.32 11.73
N LEU A 47 26.95 -4.98 10.76
CA LEU A 47 27.31 -6.34 10.32
C LEU A 47 28.50 -6.38 9.33
N GLY A 48 29.33 -5.32 9.32
CA GLY A 48 30.56 -5.22 8.53
C GLY A 48 30.34 -4.88 7.05
N GLY A 49 29.16 -4.37 6.68
CA GLY A 49 28.78 -4.04 5.31
C GLY A 49 29.00 -2.59 4.91
N GLU A 50 28.92 -2.35 3.61
CA GLU A 50 28.99 -1.00 3.07
C GLU A 50 27.62 -0.33 3.10
N SER A 51 27.56 0.87 3.66
CA SER A 51 26.37 1.72 3.60
C SER A 51 26.04 2.10 2.14
N LEU A 52 24.75 2.17 1.82
CA LEU A 52 24.26 2.78 0.56
C LEU A 52 24.39 4.31 0.61
N LEU A 53 24.33 4.91 1.80
CA LEU A 53 24.43 6.36 1.99
C LEU A 53 25.82 6.92 1.65
N THR A 54 26.87 6.10 1.68
CA THR A 54 28.22 6.51 1.27
C THR A 54 28.37 6.59 -0.25
N ARG A 55 27.40 6.07 -1.01
CA ARG A 55 27.39 6.06 -2.48
C ARG A 55 26.16 6.80 -3.01
N PRO A 56 26.10 8.14 -2.85
CA PRO A 56 24.90 8.93 -3.14
C PRO A 56 24.44 8.83 -4.60
N ARG A 57 25.37 8.65 -5.54
CA ARG A 57 25.04 8.44 -6.96
C ARG A 57 24.35 7.10 -7.20
N GLU A 58 24.86 6.02 -6.62
CA GLU A 58 24.25 4.70 -6.73
C GLU A 58 22.89 4.66 -6.04
N LEU A 59 22.78 5.31 -4.88
CA LEU A 59 21.51 5.47 -4.17
C LEU A 59 20.49 6.24 -5.01
N ALA A 60 20.86 7.38 -5.61
CA ALA A 60 19.95 8.15 -6.46
C ALA A 60 19.46 7.35 -7.67
N VAL A 61 20.36 6.60 -8.33
CA VAL A 61 20.01 5.70 -9.42
C VAL A 61 19.10 4.56 -8.94
N MET A 62 19.35 4.01 -7.75
CA MET A 62 18.50 2.98 -7.14
C MET A 62 17.11 3.51 -6.86
N LEU A 63 16.98 4.67 -6.23
CA LEU A 63 15.68 5.28 -5.91
C LEU A 63 14.88 5.60 -7.18
N TRP A 64 15.54 6.09 -8.24
CA TRP A 64 14.90 6.32 -9.53
C TRP A 64 14.35 5.03 -10.15
N TRP A 65 15.21 4.02 -10.33
CA TRP A 65 14.79 2.75 -10.93
C TRP A 65 13.80 1.98 -10.05
N SER A 66 13.86 2.15 -8.73
CA SER A 66 12.87 1.63 -7.80
C SER A 66 11.46 2.13 -8.13
N ALA A 67 11.31 3.45 -8.31
CA ALA A 67 10.04 4.04 -8.71
C ALA A 67 9.60 3.54 -10.10
N VAL A 68 10.52 3.51 -11.08
CA VAL A 68 10.21 3.02 -12.43
C VAL A 68 9.77 1.56 -12.44
N ILE A 69 10.42 0.71 -11.65
CA ILE A 69 10.06 -0.71 -11.51
C ILE A 69 8.65 -0.85 -10.95
N TRP A 70 8.29 -0.13 -9.88
CA TRP A 70 6.92 -0.21 -9.37
C TRP A 70 5.90 0.35 -10.36
N LEU A 71 6.24 1.40 -11.11
CA LEU A 71 5.35 1.98 -12.11
C LEU A 71 5.05 1.00 -13.27
N LEU A 72 5.89 0.00 -13.52
CA LEU A 72 5.52 -1.13 -14.39
C LEU A 72 4.32 -1.91 -13.84
N PHE A 73 4.31 -2.22 -12.55
CA PHE A 73 3.20 -2.91 -11.90
C PHE A 73 1.95 -2.03 -11.79
N GLU A 74 2.09 -0.71 -11.64
CA GLU A 74 0.97 0.22 -11.75
C GLU A 74 0.35 0.21 -13.15
N ALA A 75 1.18 0.18 -14.20
CA ALA A 75 0.69 0.09 -15.57
C ALA A 75 -0.08 -1.23 -15.82
N ILE A 76 0.39 -2.35 -15.25
CA ILE A 76 -0.34 -3.62 -15.25
C ILE A 76 -1.65 -3.47 -14.45
N ASN A 77 -1.61 -2.81 -13.29
CA ASN A 77 -2.77 -2.62 -12.42
C ASN A 77 -3.90 -1.82 -13.07
N PHE A 78 -3.64 -0.97 -14.07
CA PHE A 78 -4.73 -0.32 -14.82
C PHE A 78 -5.72 -1.33 -15.42
N ARG A 79 -5.22 -2.51 -15.80
CA ARG A 79 -6.03 -3.61 -16.32
C ARG A 79 -6.58 -4.54 -15.23
N LEU A 80 -5.78 -4.83 -14.20
CA LEU A 80 -6.13 -5.76 -13.12
C LEU A 80 -7.14 -5.13 -12.15
N ARG A 81 -6.90 -3.87 -11.77
CA ARG A 81 -7.66 -3.12 -10.76
C ARG A 81 -7.66 -3.81 -9.40
N ASP A 82 -6.51 -4.38 -9.03
CA ASP A 82 -6.31 -5.10 -7.78
C ASP A 82 -6.20 -4.14 -6.60
N TRP A 83 -5.67 -2.94 -6.81
CA TRP A 83 -5.61 -1.88 -5.80
C TRP A 83 -5.95 -0.51 -6.35
N TYR A 84 -6.25 0.40 -5.41
CA TYR A 84 -6.54 1.81 -5.69
C TYR A 84 -6.17 2.70 -4.52
N TYR A 85 -5.85 3.96 -4.81
CA TYR A 85 -5.40 4.92 -3.80
C TYR A 85 -6.54 5.80 -3.29
N VAL A 86 -6.51 6.10 -2.00
CA VAL A 86 -7.49 6.94 -1.31
C VAL A 86 -6.81 7.98 -0.44
N PHE A 87 -7.48 9.12 -0.27
CA PHE A 87 -7.03 10.25 0.54
C PHE A 87 -5.62 10.78 0.22
N LEU A 88 -5.16 10.67 -1.03
CA LEU A 88 -3.89 11.27 -1.46
C LEU A 88 -3.95 12.80 -1.42
N PRO A 89 -2.80 13.51 -1.43
CA PRO A 89 -2.82 14.97 -1.48
C PRO A 89 -3.69 15.52 -2.62
N ALA A 90 -4.40 16.63 -2.38
CA ALA A 90 -5.33 17.20 -3.37
C ALA A 90 -4.57 17.83 -4.56
N GLY A 91 -3.45 18.49 -4.29
CA GLY A 91 -2.58 19.05 -5.32
C GLY A 91 -1.95 17.97 -6.19
N ARG A 92 -2.05 18.10 -7.52
CA ARG A 92 -1.53 17.10 -8.47
C ARG A 92 -0.02 16.90 -8.33
N VAL A 93 0.75 17.99 -8.28
CA VAL A 93 2.21 17.93 -8.17
C VAL A 93 2.63 17.29 -6.85
N GLU A 94 2.03 17.72 -5.74
CA GLU A 94 2.28 17.15 -4.42
C GLU A 94 1.99 15.64 -4.39
N ARG A 95 0.84 15.23 -4.96
CA ARG A 95 0.45 13.83 -5.06
C ARG A 95 1.42 13.01 -5.89
N TRP A 96 1.83 13.51 -7.06
CA TRP A 96 2.78 12.81 -7.94
C TRP A 96 4.15 12.66 -7.29
N LEU A 97 4.64 13.70 -6.62
CA LEU A 97 5.89 13.62 -5.84
C LEU A 97 5.74 12.62 -4.68
N GLY A 98 4.62 12.65 -3.96
CA GLY A 98 4.35 11.70 -2.87
C GLY A 98 4.30 10.25 -3.35
N ILE A 99 3.68 9.99 -4.51
CA ILE A 99 3.70 8.67 -5.16
C ILE A 99 5.14 8.30 -5.50
N LEU A 100 5.87 9.12 -6.26
CA LEU A 100 7.24 8.80 -6.67
C LEU A 100 8.17 8.50 -5.50
N VAL A 101 8.13 9.32 -4.46
CA VAL A 101 8.94 9.16 -3.25
C VAL A 101 8.53 7.90 -2.46
N SER A 102 7.23 7.55 -2.45
CA SER A 102 6.77 6.28 -1.89
C SER A 102 7.26 5.08 -2.69
N LEU A 103 7.22 5.17 -4.02
CA LEU A 103 7.66 4.09 -4.91
C LEU A 103 9.18 3.98 -5.02
N ALA A 104 9.93 5.02 -4.64
CA ALA A 104 11.38 4.95 -4.58
C ALA A 104 11.87 3.98 -3.49
N THR A 105 11.04 3.63 -2.50
CA THR A 105 11.43 2.77 -1.37
C THR A 105 11.40 1.27 -1.70
N VAL A 106 10.77 0.86 -2.81
CA VAL A 106 10.51 -0.55 -3.16
C VAL A 106 11.77 -1.41 -3.24
N VAL A 107 12.71 -1.06 -4.11
CA VAL A 107 13.98 -1.78 -4.28
C VAL A 107 14.79 -1.82 -2.98
N PRO A 108 15.09 -0.69 -2.30
CA PRO A 108 15.87 -0.75 -1.07
C PRO A 108 15.15 -1.50 0.06
N ALA A 109 13.81 -1.46 0.11
CA ALA A 109 13.03 -2.24 1.08
C ALA A 109 13.20 -3.76 0.91
N VAL A 110 13.51 -4.23 -0.30
CA VAL A 110 13.81 -5.65 -0.58
C VAL A 110 15.30 -5.94 -0.41
N LEU A 111 16.18 -5.11 -0.96
CA LEU A 111 17.61 -5.39 -1.00
C LEU A 111 18.29 -5.23 0.37
N LEU A 112 17.88 -4.27 1.19
CA LEU A 112 18.53 -4.07 2.50
C LEU A 112 18.29 -5.25 3.46
N PRO A 113 17.06 -5.77 3.65
CA PRO A 113 16.85 -6.96 4.47
C PRO A 113 17.57 -8.19 3.92
N GLU A 114 17.63 -8.38 2.58
CA GLU A 114 18.42 -9.46 2.00
C GLU A 114 19.90 -9.33 2.38
N ARG A 115 20.48 -8.13 2.28
CA ARG A 115 21.87 -7.87 2.69
C ARG A 115 22.08 -8.11 4.18
N VAL A 116 21.13 -7.76 5.05
CA VAL A 116 21.19 -8.08 6.48
C VAL A 116 21.26 -9.59 6.68
N LEU A 117 20.36 -10.35 6.06
CA LEU A 117 20.34 -11.81 6.13
C LEU A 117 21.63 -12.43 5.58
N ASP A 118 22.15 -11.90 4.47
CA ASP A 118 23.40 -12.35 3.87
C ASP A 118 24.57 -12.11 4.81
N ARG A 119 24.66 -10.94 5.47
CA ARG A 119 25.74 -10.64 6.43
C ARG A 119 25.68 -11.50 7.68
N LEU A 120 24.48 -11.84 8.14
CA LEU A 120 24.26 -12.79 9.24
C LEU A 120 24.61 -14.24 8.87
N GLY A 121 24.91 -14.53 7.59
CA GLY A 121 25.23 -15.87 7.13
C GLY A 121 24.02 -16.78 6.95
N VAL A 122 22.81 -16.21 6.95
CA VAL A 122 21.57 -16.97 6.85
C VAL A 122 21.48 -17.66 5.49
N TRP A 123 21.31 -18.97 5.50
CA TRP A 123 21.12 -19.81 4.31
C TRP A 123 22.25 -19.75 3.25
N ARG A 124 23.49 -19.41 3.62
CA ARG A 124 24.62 -19.43 2.66
C ARG A 124 24.85 -20.82 2.05
N ASP A 125 24.59 -21.87 2.82
CA ASP A 125 24.85 -23.26 2.42
C ASP A 125 23.62 -24.01 1.88
N VAL A 126 22.52 -23.31 1.60
CA VAL A 126 21.35 -23.95 0.98
C VAL A 126 21.70 -24.28 -0.47
N ARG A 127 22.04 -25.54 -0.69
CA ARG A 127 22.42 -26.11 -1.99
C ARG A 127 21.45 -27.20 -2.42
N SER A 128 21.31 -27.34 -3.73
CA SER A 128 20.58 -28.41 -4.37
C SER A 128 21.41 -28.94 -5.55
N ARG A 129 20.85 -29.91 -6.29
CA ARG A 129 21.48 -30.43 -7.51
C ARG A 129 21.73 -29.30 -8.52
N THR A 130 22.88 -29.36 -9.18
CA THR A 130 23.18 -28.48 -10.30
C THR A 130 22.24 -28.82 -11.46
N LEU A 131 21.88 -27.79 -12.23
CA LEU A 131 20.99 -27.90 -13.39
C LEU A 131 21.68 -27.28 -14.60
N ALA A 132 21.86 -28.06 -15.66
CA ALA A 132 22.40 -27.57 -16.91
C ALA A 132 21.35 -26.71 -17.64
N LEU A 133 21.40 -25.40 -17.44
CA LEU A 133 20.54 -24.46 -18.18
C LEU A 133 21.09 -24.19 -19.58
N GLU A 134 20.61 -24.96 -20.56
CA GLU A 134 20.80 -24.67 -21.97
C GLU A 134 20.03 -23.42 -22.45
N PRO A 135 20.46 -22.77 -23.55
CA PRO A 135 19.78 -21.59 -24.12
C PRO A 135 18.28 -21.80 -24.39
N ARG A 136 17.88 -23.00 -24.83
CA ARG A 136 16.46 -23.33 -25.07
C ARG A 136 15.58 -23.18 -23.83
N HIS A 137 16.11 -23.48 -22.64
CA HIS A 137 15.34 -23.35 -21.40
C HIS A 137 15.09 -21.88 -21.05
N LEU A 138 16.04 -20.99 -21.38
CA LEU A 138 15.91 -19.55 -21.20
C LEU A 138 14.86 -18.97 -22.15
N ASP A 139 14.82 -19.45 -23.39
CA ASP A 139 13.81 -19.05 -24.37
C ASP A 139 12.41 -19.52 -23.97
N ILE A 140 12.27 -20.79 -23.55
CA ILE A 140 11.02 -21.32 -23.02
C ILE A 140 10.55 -20.50 -21.81
N ALA A 141 11.43 -20.24 -20.84
CA ALA A 141 11.07 -19.42 -19.67
C ALA A 141 10.59 -18.02 -20.08
N GLY A 142 11.28 -17.36 -21.01
CA GLY A 142 10.89 -16.06 -21.52
C GLY A 142 9.51 -16.08 -22.20
N TRP A 143 9.26 -17.05 -23.07
CA TRP A 143 7.96 -17.22 -23.73
C TRP A 143 6.84 -17.56 -22.77
N VAL A 144 7.11 -18.40 -21.75
CA VAL A 144 6.16 -18.67 -20.67
C VAL A 144 5.86 -17.40 -19.89
N GLY A 145 6.87 -16.60 -19.53
CA GLY A 145 6.68 -15.31 -18.85
C GLY A 145 5.78 -14.37 -19.64
N TRP A 146 6.04 -14.19 -20.94
CA TRP A 146 5.18 -13.39 -21.83
C TRP A 146 3.78 -13.97 -21.98
N GLY A 147 3.64 -15.29 -22.13
CA GLY A 147 2.35 -15.97 -22.22
C GLY A 147 1.52 -15.80 -20.95
N LEU A 148 2.15 -15.93 -19.77
CA LEU A 148 1.51 -15.68 -18.48
C LEU A 148 1.09 -14.22 -18.33
N LEU A 149 1.94 -13.27 -18.70
CA LEU A 149 1.59 -11.85 -18.65
C LEU A 149 0.41 -11.53 -19.58
N ALA A 150 0.39 -12.09 -20.79
CA ALA A 150 -0.74 -11.95 -21.71
C ALA A 150 -2.03 -12.57 -21.14
N ALA A 151 -1.93 -13.75 -20.53
CA ALA A 151 -3.06 -14.43 -19.89
C ALA A 151 -3.61 -13.61 -18.70
N VAL A 152 -2.73 -13.07 -17.86
CA VAL A 152 -3.04 -12.15 -16.76
C VAL A 152 -3.83 -10.94 -17.28
N LEU A 153 -3.36 -10.29 -18.35
CA LEU A 153 -4.03 -9.11 -18.91
C LEU A 153 -5.35 -9.44 -19.63
N THR A 154 -5.49 -10.66 -20.16
CA THR A 154 -6.71 -11.12 -20.82
C THR A 154 -7.78 -11.50 -19.80
N PHE A 155 -7.39 -12.24 -18.75
CA PHE A 155 -8.30 -12.79 -17.73
C PHE A 155 -7.92 -12.36 -16.29
N PRO A 156 -7.80 -11.05 -15.99
CA PRO A 156 -7.25 -10.59 -14.72
C PRO A 156 -8.08 -10.98 -13.51
N ARG A 157 -9.40 -11.19 -13.70
CA ARG A 157 -10.27 -11.61 -12.60
C ARG A 157 -9.79 -12.90 -11.92
N TYR A 158 -9.15 -13.81 -12.67
CA TYR A 158 -8.74 -15.13 -12.18
C TYR A 158 -7.22 -15.28 -12.12
N LEU A 159 -6.51 -14.67 -13.07
CA LEU A 159 -5.09 -14.93 -13.27
C LEU A 159 -4.18 -13.86 -12.68
N TYR A 160 -4.72 -12.82 -12.03
CA TYR A 160 -3.90 -11.76 -11.40
C TYR A 160 -2.74 -12.26 -10.52
N PRO A 161 -2.81 -13.39 -9.77
CA PRO A 161 -1.68 -13.83 -8.94
C PRO A 161 -0.45 -14.22 -9.76
N LEU A 162 -0.63 -14.62 -11.02
CA LEU A 162 0.45 -15.05 -11.91
C LEU A 162 1.33 -13.88 -12.37
N THR A 163 0.92 -12.63 -12.10
CA THR A 163 1.74 -11.44 -12.35
C THR A 163 3.09 -11.55 -11.63
N TRP A 164 3.07 -12.03 -10.37
CA TRP A 164 4.23 -12.17 -9.46
C TRP A 164 5.12 -13.36 -9.83
N GLY A 165 5.31 -13.62 -11.11
CA GLY A 165 6.16 -14.68 -11.64
C GLY A 165 6.30 -14.53 -13.16
N ALA A 166 5.25 -14.02 -13.82
CA ALA A 166 5.32 -13.65 -15.23
C ALA A 166 6.44 -12.65 -15.51
N VAL A 167 6.54 -11.57 -14.72
CA VAL A 167 7.57 -10.54 -14.93
C VAL A 167 8.96 -11.10 -14.60
N TRP A 168 9.05 -11.96 -13.59
CA TRP A 168 10.29 -12.66 -13.25
C TRP A 168 10.82 -13.49 -14.42
N LEU A 169 9.96 -14.34 -14.99
CA LEU A 169 10.28 -15.22 -16.11
C LEU A 169 10.58 -14.46 -17.39
N THR A 170 10.05 -13.24 -17.56
CA THR A 170 10.42 -12.35 -18.67
C THR A 170 11.79 -11.70 -18.45
N ALA A 171 12.10 -11.26 -17.23
CA ALA A 171 13.32 -10.52 -16.92
C ALA A 171 14.56 -11.42 -16.75
N GLU A 172 14.44 -12.55 -16.07
CA GLU A 172 15.57 -13.42 -15.71
C GLU A 172 16.33 -13.98 -16.90
N PRO A 173 15.72 -14.50 -17.98
CA PRO A 173 16.45 -14.94 -19.17
C PRO A 173 17.34 -13.84 -19.77
N LEU A 174 16.90 -12.59 -19.70
CA LEU A 174 17.67 -11.44 -20.19
C LEU A 174 18.81 -11.10 -19.22
N LEU A 175 18.57 -11.19 -17.92
CA LEU A 175 19.60 -10.97 -16.90
C LEU A 175 20.66 -12.08 -16.96
N TYR A 176 20.26 -13.35 -17.05
CA TYR A 176 21.15 -14.51 -17.17
C TYR A 176 22.17 -14.36 -18.31
N ARG A 177 21.71 -13.92 -19.49
CA ARG A 177 22.58 -13.74 -20.66
C ARG A 177 23.56 -12.59 -20.48
N ARG A 178 23.18 -11.57 -19.70
CA ARG A 178 23.93 -10.32 -19.53
C ARG A 178 24.90 -10.38 -18.35
N ASP A 179 24.45 -10.93 -17.23
CA ASP A 179 25.15 -10.93 -15.94
C ASP A 179 24.78 -12.22 -15.16
N ARG A 180 25.63 -13.24 -15.30
CA ARG A 180 25.46 -14.54 -14.64
C ARG A 180 25.75 -14.52 -13.14
N GLU A 181 26.38 -13.47 -12.61
CA GLU A 181 26.66 -13.37 -11.18
C GLU A 181 25.42 -12.90 -10.42
N ARG A 182 24.64 -12.01 -11.06
CA ARG A 182 23.41 -11.46 -10.49
C ARG A 182 22.14 -12.20 -10.88
N SER A 183 22.17 -13.03 -11.92
CA SER A 183 21.00 -13.83 -12.31
C SER A 183 20.65 -14.91 -11.29
N LEU A 184 19.37 -14.97 -10.93
CA LEU A 184 18.81 -16.02 -10.07
C LEU A 184 18.69 -17.35 -10.82
N PHE A 185 18.49 -17.35 -12.14
CA PHE A 185 18.59 -18.57 -12.95
C PHE A 185 20.00 -19.15 -12.93
N ALA A 186 21.04 -18.30 -12.89
CA ALA A 186 22.41 -18.78 -12.75
C ALA A 186 22.67 -19.35 -11.36
N ASP A 187 22.05 -18.80 -10.32
CA ASP A 187 22.04 -19.39 -8.98
C ASP A 187 21.37 -20.78 -8.97
N ILE A 188 20.21 -20.93 -9.61
CA ILE A 188 19.51 -22.22 -9.78
C ILE A 188 20.38 -23.22 -10.54
N ALA A 189 21.03 -22.79 -11.64
CA ALA A 189 21.90 -23.65 -12.44
C ALA A 189 23.09 -24.20 -11.62
N ARG A 190 23.67 -23.36 -10.75
CA ARG A 190 24.73 -23.74 -9.81
C ARG A 190 24.22 -24.53 -8.60
N GLY A 191 22.91 -24.70 -8.47
CA GLY A 191 22.28 -25.32 -7.31
C GLY A 191 22.37 -24.46 -6.04
N SER A 192 22.70 -23.18 -6.13
CA SER A 192 22.81 -22.28 -4.97
C SER A 192 21.48 -21.57 -4.71
N TRP A 193 20.75 -21.96 -3.67
CA TRP A 193 19.43 -21.40 -3.37
C TRP A 193 19.45 -20.33 -2.27
N GLY A 194 20.59 -20.12 -1.62
CA GLY A 194 20.72 -19.19 -0.51
C GLY A 194 20.23 -17.78 -0.79
N ARG A 195 20.65 -17.18 -1.92
CA ARG A 195 20.21 -15.83 -2.32
C ARG A 195 18.70 -15.78 -2.56
N ILE A 196 18.15 -16.75 -3.28
CA ILE A 196 16.71 -16.82 -3.58
C ILE A 196 15.91 -16.93 -2.28
N ALA A 197 16.31 -17.79 -1.35
CA ALA A 197 15.64 -17.94 -0.06
C ALA A 197 15.70 -16.64 0.77
N ARG A 198 16.86 -15.97 0.81
CA ARG A 198 16.99 -14.67 1.49
C ARG A 198 16.15 -13.59 0.83
N LEU A 199 16.08 -13.52 -0.50
CA LEU A 199 15.21 -12.58 -1.22
C LEU A 199 13.74 -12.83 -0.92
N MET A 200 13.30 -14.09 -0.93
CA MET A 200 11.93 -14.45 -0.58
C MET A 200 11.57 -14.03 0.84
N ALA A 201 12.46 -14.26 1.81
CA ALA A 201 12.29 -13.82 3.19
C ALA A 201 12.32 -12.28 3.31
N ALA A 202 13.21 -11.60 2.59
CA ALA A 202 13.26 -10.15 2.53
C ALA A 202 11.98 -9.56 1.92
N GLY A 203 11.42 -10.22 0.90
CA GLY A 203 10.11 -9.89 0.33
C GLY A 203 9.00 -9.96 1.36
N LEU A 204 8.90 -11.08 2.11
CA LEU A 204 7.92 -11.22 3.19
C LEU A 204 8.08 -10.15 4.26
N PHE A 205 9.32 -9.89 4.69
CA PHE A 205 9.62 -8.85 5.67
C PHE A 205 9.19 -7.46 5.16
N ALA A 206 9.57 -7.13 3.91
CA ALA A 206 9.18 -5.88 3.27
C ALA A 206 7.66 -5.77 3.20
N GLY A 207 6.97 -6.81 2.74
CA GLY A 207 5.51 -6.87 2.64
C GLY A 207 4.79 -6.68 3.97
N ALA A 208 5.30 -7.28 5.06
CA ALA A 208 4.75 -7.08 6.41
C ALA A 208 4.85 -5.61 6.87
N LEU A 209 6.00 -4.97 6.66
CA LEU A 209 6.17 -3.55 6.97
C LEU A 209 5.34 -2.65 6.06
N TRP A 210 5.29 -3.00 4.78
CA TRP A 210 4.53 -2.29 3.76
C TRP A 210 3.05 -2.21 4.14
N GLU A 211 2.44 -3.34 4.46
CA GLU A 211 1.03 -3.41 4.89
C GLU A 211 0.81 -2.70 6.24
N SER A 212 1.76 -2.81 7.17
CA SER A 212 1.68 -2.13 8.47
C SER A 212 1.66 -0.61 8.31
N PHE A 213 2.57 -0.06 7.50
CA PHE A 213 2.64 1.38 7.26
C PHE A 213 1.44 1.88 6.44
N ASN A 214 0.95 1.08 5.48
CA ASN A 214 -0.27 1.39 4.74
C ASN A 214 -1.50 1.49 5.64
N ALA A 215 -1.64 0.54 6.57
CA ALA A 215 -2.78 0.50 7.47
C ALA A 215 -2.84 1.73 8.40
N LEU A 216 -1.66 2.19 8.84
CA LEU A 216 -1.51 3.36 9.70
C LEU A 216 -1.64 4.68 8.92
N ALA A 217 -1.26 4.70 7.64
CA ALA A 217 -1.35 5.89 6.80
C ALA A 217 -2.81 6.23 6.44
N ARG A 218 -3.10 7.53 6.37
CA ARG A 218 -4.37 8.06 5.86
C ARG A 218 -4.40 7.99 4.35
N GLY A 219 -3.34 8.49 3.69
CA GLY A 219 -3.10 8.28 2.27
C GLY A 219 -2.59 6.87 2.07
N ARG A 220 -3.41 6.01 1.45
CA ARG A 220 -3.14 4.56 1.39
C ARG A 220 -3.75 3.93 0.15
N TRP A 221 -3.33 2.72 -0.18
CA TRP A 221 -4.07 1.88 -1.12
C TRP A 221 -5.03 0.94 -0.40
N ILE A 222 -6.10 0.56 -1.10
CA ILE A 222 -7.06 -0.46 -0.69
C ILE A 222 -7.10 -1.54 -1.75
N TYR A 223 -7.07 -2.80 -1.32
CA TYR A 223 -7.17 -3.96 -2.22
C TYR A 223 -8.62 -4.35 -2.53
N THR A 224 -8.91 -4.49 -3.82
CA THR A 224 -10.15 -5.03 -4.40
C THR A 224 -9.89 -6.34 -5.15
N VAL A 225 -9.05 -7.19 -4.55
CA VAL A 225 -8.67 -8.48 -5.10
C VAL A 225 -9.90 -9.40 -5.20
N PRO A 226 -10.23 -9.91 -6.40
CA PRO A 226 -11.36 -10.82 -6.58
C PRO A 226 -11.30 -12.03 -5.65
N PHE A 227 -12.46 -12.50 -5.17
CA PHE A 227 -12.65 -13.70 -4.34
C PHE A 227 -12.08 -13.67 -2.92
N LEU A 228 -11.08 -12.83 -2.64
CA LEU A 228 -10.38 -12.78 -1.35
C LEU A 228 -10.80 -11.60 -0.45
N GLU A 229 -12.03 -11.14 -0.59
CA GLU A 229 -12.50 -9.92 0.09
C GLU A 229 -12.76 -10.10 1.60
N HIS A 230 -12.87 -11.35 2.10
CA HIS A 230 -13.36 -11.68 3.44
C HIS A 230 -12.27 -11.91 4.50
N TRP A 231 -11.09 -12.38 4.10
CA TRP A 231 -10.00 -12.77 5.02
C TRP A 231 -8.77 -11.91 4.80
N LYS A 232 -8.69 -10.79 5.51
CA LYS A 232 -7.63 -9.79 5.37
C LYS A 232 -6.88 -9.56 6.68
N ILE A 233 -5.57 -9.50 6.61
CA ILE A 233 -4.73 -8.90 7.66
C ILE A 233 -4.29 -7.54 7.10
N PHE A 234 -4.64 -6.46 7.80
CA PHE A 234 -4.61 -5.10 7.26
C PHE A 234 -5.50 -4.95 6.01
N GLU A 235 -4.94 -4.52 4.88
CA GLU A 235 -5.67 -4.40 3.61
C GLU A 235 -5.55 -5.65 2.75
N MET A 236 -4.47 -6.42 2.92
CA MET A 236 -4.13 -7.57 2.09
C MET A 236 -4.77 -8.88 2.58
N PRO A 237 -5.26 -9.73 1.67
CA PRO A 237 -5.60 -11.10 2.01
C PRO A 237 -4.38 -11.89 2.47
N LEU A 238 -4.55 -12.85 3.40
CA LEU A 238 -3.47 -13.72 3.87
C LEU A 238 -2.69 -14.39 2.74
N VAL A 239 -3.42 -14.94 1.76
CA VAL A 239 -2.83 -15.58 0.57
C VAL A 239 -2.06 -14.56 -0.28
N GLY A 240 -2.45 -13.28 -0.24
CA GLY A 240 -1.74 -12.20 -0.91
C GLY A 240 -0.29 -12.07 -0.46
N PHE A 241 0.03 -12.36 0.81
CA PHE A 241 1.39 -12.27 1.33
C PHE A 241 2.36 -13.22 0.61
N ILE A 242 1.87 -14.28 -0.04
CA ILE A 242 2.67 -15.19 -0.87
C ILE A 242 3.22 -14.46 -2.11
N GLY A 243 2.56 -13.41 -2.59
CA GLY A 243 3.05 -12.59 -3.69
C GLY A 243 4.35 -11.86 -3.39
N PHE A 244 4.57 -11.41 -2.14
CA PHE A 244 5.78 -10.67 -1.76
C PHE A 244 7.10 -11.44 -1.94
N PRO A 245 7.21 -12.74 -1.56
CA PRO A 245 8.38 -13.55 -1.85
C PRO A 245 8.78 -13.55 -3.33
N PHE A 246 7.81 -13.75 -4.23
CA PHE A 246 8.10 -13.80 -5.66
C PHE A 246 8.33 -12.41 -6.24
N PHE A 247 7.60 -11.41 -5.77
CA PHE A 247 7.84 -10.02 -6.11
C PHE A 247 9.28 -9.59 -5.79
N ALA A 248 9.86 -10.04 -4.67
CA ALA A 248 11.26 -9.76 -4.36
C ALA A 248 12.23 -10.31 -5.42
N LEU A 249 11.93 -11.47 -6.02
CA LEU A 249 12.71 -12.02 -7.12
C LEU A 249 12.59 -11.15 -8.37
N GLU A 250 11.39 -10.65 -8.67
CA GLU A 250 11.14 -9.71 -9.78
C GLU A 250 11.91 -8.40 -9.59
N VAL A 251 11.84 -7.82 -8.39
CA VAL A 251 12.53 -6.58 -8.02
C VAL A 251 14.04 -6.73 -8.20
N TRP A 252 14.63 -7.81 -7.70
CA TRP A 252 16.05 -8.11 -7.87
C TRP A 252 16.44 -8.19 -9.35
N SER A 253 15.69 -9.00 -10.11
CA SER A 253 15.98 -9.30 -11.51
C SER A 253 15.87 -8.05 -12.38
N LEU A 254 14.79 -7.27 -12.21
CA LEU A 254 14.57 -6.02 -12.94
C LEU A 254 15.59 -4.96 -12.55
N TYR A 255 15.89 -4.79 -11.26
CA TYR A 255 16.85 -3.79 -10.79
C TYR A 255 18.23 -3.99 -11.43
N TYR A 256 18.77 -5.21 -11.37
CA TYR A 256 20.08 -5.50 -11.95
C TYR A 256 20.08 -5.60 -13.47
N LEU A 257 18.92 -5.83 -14.10
CA LEU A 257 18.78 -5.70 -15.54
C LEU A 257 18.78 -4.23 -15.99
N LEU A 258 18.18 -3.32 -15.22
CA LEU A 258 17.95 -1.92 -15.60
C LEU A 258 19.10 -0.98 -15.23
N VAL A 259 19.66 -1.09 -14.03
CA VAL A 259 20.72 -0.18 -13.55
C VAL A 259 21.87 0.01 -14.53
N PRO A 260 22.43 -1.06 -15.13
CA PRO A 260 23.56 -0.89 -16.04
C PRO A 260 23.20 -0.24 -17.37
N ARG A 261 21.90 -0.10 -17.68
CA ARG A 261 21.40 0.61 -18.86
C ARG A 261 21.24 2.10 -18.60
N THR A 262 21.60 2.60 -17.41
CA THR A 262 21.46 4.02 -17.05
C THR A 262 22.32 4.91 -17.95
N THR A 263 21.68 5.52 -18.93
CA THR A 263 22.22 6.52 -19.84
C THR A 263 21.29 7.73 -19.88
N ARG A 264 21.73 8.87 -20.43
CA ARG A 264 20.84 10.03 -20.61
C ARG A 264 19.57 9.69 -21.38
N ARG A 265 19.68 8.87 -22.43
CA ARG A 265 18.53 8.43 -23.25
C ARG A 265 17.54 7.58 -22.46
N THR A 266 18.01 6.61 -21.69
CA THR A 266 17.12 5.76 -20.88
C THR A 266 16.51 6.52 -19.71
N LEU A 267 17.23 7.49 -19.14
CA LEU A 267 16.68 8.38 -18.12
C LEU A 267 15.56 9.25 -18.68
N LEU A 268 15.74 9.85 -19.86
CA LEU A 268 14.68 10.60 -20.54
C LEU A 268 13.47 9.72 -20.89
N ALA A 269 13.72 8.52 -21.43
CA ALA A 269 12.65 7.58 -21.76
C ALA A 269 11.88 7.11 -20.51
N SER A 270 12.59 6.79 -19.42
CA SER A 270 11.96 6.42 -18.15
C SER A 270 11.22 7.59 -17.51
N ALA A 271 11.70 8.83 -17.65
CA ALA A 271 10.99 10.02 -17.16
C ALA A 271 9.67 10.24 -17.92
N ALA A 272 9.68 10.06 -19.25
CA ALA A 272 8.46 10.10 -20.05
C ALA A 272 7.47 9.00 -19.64
N PHE A 273 7.97 7.77 -19.43
CA PHE A 273 7.17 6.65 -18.91
C PHE A 273 6.58 6.98 -17.53
N VAL A 274 7.37 7.54 -16.62
CA VAL A 274 6.91 7.98 -15.30
C VAL A 274 5.75 8.96 -15.40
N VAL A 275 5.87 10.02 -16.22
CA VAL A 275 4.80 11.01 -16.39
C VAL A 275 3.54 10.38 -16.97
N LEU A 276 3.68 9.47 -17.94
CA LEU A 276 2.55 8.77 -18.55
C LEU A 276 1.82 7.90 -17.51
N VAL A 277 2.55 7.10 -16.74
CA VAL A 277 1.94 6.22 -15.74
C VAL A 277 1.35 7.03 -14.59
N LEU A 278 2.00 8.09 -14.11
CA LEU A 278 1.41 8.97 -13.08
C LEU A 278 0.10 9.61 -13.54
N SER A 279 0.01 9.99 -14.82
CA SER A 279 -1.23 10.48 -15.41
C SER A 279 -2.32 9.41 -15.42
N GLY A 280 -1.96 8.16 -15.76
CA GLY A 280 -2.85 7.01 -15.68
C GLY A 280 -3.30 6.68 -14.25
N ILE A 281 -2.38 6.75 -13.28
CA ILE A 281 -2.68 6.55 -11.85
C ILE A 281 -3.71 7.56 -11.39
N ASP A 282 -3.53 8.85 -11.70
CA ASP A 282 -4.49 9.90 -11.34
C ASP A 282 -5.88 9.65 -11.94
N HIS A 283 -5.94 9.07 -13.13
CA HIS A 283 -7.21 8.87 -13.84
C HIS A 283 -7.94 7.57 -13.46
N TRP A 284 -7.20 6.48 -13.23
CA TRP A 284 -7.78 5.14 -13.04
C TRP A 284 -7.59 4.56 -11.64
N THR A 285 -6.53 4.96 -10.93
CA THR A 285 -6.11 4.32 -9.68
C THR A 285 -6.40 5.19 -8.46
N VAL A 286 -6.32 6.52 -8.56
CA VAL A 286 -6.71 7.43 -7.46
C VAL A 286 -8.23 7.55 -7.44
N SER A 287 -8.83 7.15 -6.33
CA SER A 287 -10.27 7.29 -6.12
C SER A 287 -10.63 8.57 -5.38
N SER A 288 -9.89 8.89 -4.31
CA SER A 288 -10.15 10.09 -3.52
C SER A 288 -8.89 10.80 -3.08
N THR A 289 -9.03 12.10 -2.85
CA THR A 289 -8.01 12.97 -2.28
C THR A 289 -8.37 13.37 -0.86
N THR A 290 -7.41 13.94 -0.12
CA THR A 290 -7.61 14.41 1.25
C THR A 290 -8.76 15.44 1.24
N PRO A 291 -9.86 15.18 1.96
CA PRO A 291 -11.00 16.08 2.00
C PRO A 291 -10.67 17.39 2.72
N ALA A 292 -11.08 18.51 2.13
CA ALA A 292 -11.03 19.81 2.76
C ALA A 292 -12.38 20.17 3.40
N LEU A 293 -12.34 20.85 4.55
CA LEU A 293 -13.57 21.22 5.26
C LEU A 293 -14.48 22.17 4.45
N ARG A 294 -13.91 23.03 3.60
CA ARG A 294 -14.67 23.93 2.73
C ARG A 294 -15.53 23.18 1.71
N ASP A 295 -15.15 21.95 1.37
CA ASP A 295 -15.80 21.17 0.33
C ASP A 295 -16.71 20.10 0.95
N LEU A 296 -17.03 20.20 2.25
CA LEU A 296 -17.85 19.22 2.96
C LEU A 296 -19.28 19.19 2.38
N PRO A 297 -19.74 18.06 1.80
CA PRO A 297 -21.02 18.02 1.10
C PRO A 297 -22.20 18.05 2.07
N GLY A 298 -23.32 18.65 1.65
CA GLY A 298 -24.54 18.74 2.46
C GLY A 298 -24.49 19.76 3.60
N VAL A 299 -23.43 20.58 3.67
CA VAL A 299 -23.21 21.56 4.75
C VAL A 299 -23.03 22.94 4.15
N THR A 300 -23.64 23.97 4.75
CA THR A 300 -23.57 25.33 4.23
C THR A 300 -22.19 25.97 4.48
N ASN A 301 -21.83 26.96 3.65
CA ASN A 301 -20.59 27.72 3.83
C ASN A 301 -20.52 28.46 5.17
N ALA A 302 -21.66 28.84 5.75
CA ALA A 302 -21.72 29.46 7.07
C ALA A 302 -21.27 28.49 8.16
N VAL A 303 -21.74 27.25 8.13
CA VAL A 303 -21.37 26.20 9.08
C VAL A 303 -19.89 25.84 8.95
N THR A 304 -19.39 25.63 7.72
CA THR A 304 -17.97 25.30 7.51
C THR A 304 -17.03 26.45 7.95
N SER A 305 -17.44 27.70 7.75
CA SER A 305 -16.68 28.88 8.22
C SER A 305 -16.63 28.97 9.74
N ARG A 306 -17.74 28.71 10.43
CA ARG A 306 -17.79 28.66 11.90
C ARG A 306 -16.96 27.52 12.49
N LEU A 307 -17.01 26.34 11.88
CA LEU A 307 -16.15 25.21 12.26
C LEU A 307 -14.67 25.58 12.13
N ARG A 308 -14.27 26.20 11.02
CA ARG A 308 -12.88 26.66 10.83
C ARG A 308 -12.47 27.71 11.88
N ALA A 309 -13.34 28.69 12.14
CA ALA A 309 -13.09 29.72 13.14
C ALA A 309 -12.91 29.13 14.56
N ALA A 310 -13.57 28.00 14.84
CA ALA A 310 -13.42 27.24 16.09
C ALA A 310 -12.18 26.31 16.13
N GLY A 311 -11.33 26.33 15.09
CA GLY A 311 -10.11 25.52 15.01
C GLY A 311 -10.30 24.13 14.40
N TRP A 312 -11.47 23.80 13.85
CA TRP A 312 -11.67 22.57 13.10
C TRP A 312 -11.19 22.78 11.66
N GLU A 313 -9.96 22.36 11.37
CA GLU A 313 -9.42 22.44 9.99
C GLU A 313 -9.50 21.11 9.24
N ASN A 314 -9.66 20.01 9.97
CA ASN A 314 -9.52 18.64 9.47
C ASN A 314 -10.86 17.90 9.54
N VAL A 315 -11.38 17.46 8.39
CA VAL A 315 -12.66 16.72 8.29
C VAL A 315 -12.63 15.43 9.14
N PHE A 316 -11.47 14.80 9.29
CA PHE A 316 -11.32 13.59 10.12
C PHE A 316 -11.52 13.88 11.61
N ARG A 317 -11.13 15.07 12.09
CA ARG A 317 -11.40 15.47 13.47
C ARG A 317 -12.89 15.74 13.66
N VAL A 318 -13.53 16.45 12.72
CA VAL A 318 -14.98 16.68 12.75
C VAL A 318 -15.77 15.36 12.80
N ALA A 319 -15.35 14.35 12.03
CA ALA A 319 -15.98 13.02 12.03
C ALA A 319 -15.90 12.29 13.39
N GLN A 320 -14.83 12.53 14.15
CA GLN A 320 -14.56 11.85 15.43
C GLN A 320 -15.13 12.62 16.63
N SER A 321 -15.36 13.92 16.51
CA SER A 321 -15.84 14.77 17.59
C SER A 321 -17.31 14.49 17.96
N PRO A 322 -17.69 14.62 19.25
CA PRO A 322 -19.09 14.62 19.67
C PRO A 322 -19.86 15.80 19.07
N VAL A 323 -21.14 15.57 18.74
CA VAL A 323 -22.02 16.62 18.20
C VAL A 323 -22.13 17.82 19.15
N ALA A 324 -22.22 17.56 20.46
CA ALA A 324 -22.32 18.61 21.46
C ALA A 324 -21.06 19.51 21.51
N GLU A 325 -19.87 18.94 21.34
CA GLU A 325 -18.62 19.71 21.31
C GLU A 325 -18.58 20.60 20.06
N LEU A 326 -18.95 20.05 18.90
CA LEU A 326 -19.03 20.81 17.65
C LEU A 326 -20.04 21.95 17.75
N ALA A 327 -21.23 21.67 18.27
CA ALA A 327 -22.30 22.66 18.47
C ALA A 327 -21.84 23.80 19.38
N TYR A 328 -21.25 23.46 20.53
CA TYR A 328 -20.79 24.43 21.52
C TYR A 328 -19.63 25.28 21.01
N ARG A 329 -18.53 24.65 20.56
CA ARG A 329 -17.29 25.37 20.21
C ARG A 329 -17.42 26.18 18.93
N ALA A 330 -18.20 25.72 17.97
CA ALA A 330 -18.43 26.42 16.70
C ALA A 330 -19.72 27.24 16.68
N ASN A 331 -20.44 27.34 17.80
CA ASN A 331 -21.71 28.06 17.90
C ASN A 331 -22.68 27.68 16.76
N LEU A 332 -22.92 26.37 16.64
CA LEU A 332 -23.82 25.77 15.65
C LEU A 332 -25.09 25.29 16.33
N SER A 333 -26.18 25.23 15.56
CA SER A 333 -27.36 24.49 16.01
C SER A 333 -27.00 23.00 16.20
N PRO A 334 -27.67 22.27 17.11
CA PRO A 334 -27.46 20.83 17.25
C PRO A 334 -27.69 20.07 15.93
N GLU A 335 -28.60 20.55 15.09
CA GLU A 335 -28.88 19.98 13.77
C GLU A 335 -27.72 20.19 12.79
N ASP A 336 -27.22 21.42 12.66
CA ASP A 336 -26.07 21.73 11.78
C ASP A 336 -24.82 20.95 12.22
N ALA A 337 -24.59 20.84 13.53
CA ALA A 337 -23.48 20.08 14.07
C ALA A 337 -23.62 18.57 13.77
N ARG A 338 -24.84 18.03 13.83
CA ARG A 338 -25.13 16.63 13.47
C ARG A 338 -24.90 16.39 11.98
N LEU A 339 -25.44 17.25 11.11
CA LEU A 339 -25.26 17.15 9.65
C LEU A 339 -23.79 17.24 9.26
N ALA A 340 -23.04 18.19 9.85
CA ALA A 340 -21.61 18.32 9.59
C ALA A 340 -20.82 17.08 10.00
N ARG A 341 -21.15 16.50 11.16
CA ARG A 341 -20.52 15.26 11.63
C ARG A 341 -20.88 14.07 10.75
N GLU A 342 -22.14 13.90 10.35
CA GLU A 342 -22.59 12.81 9.48
C GLU A 342 -21.92 12.88 8.10
N ALA A 343 -21.90 14.06 7.49
CA ALA A 343 -21.18 14.30 6.24
C ALA A 343 -19.69 13.98 6.38
N ALA A 344 -19.05 14.42 7.47
CA ALA A 344 -17.63 14.15 7.73
C ALA A 344 -17.35 12.66 7.94
N ARG A 345 -18.23 11.95 8.66
CA ARG A 345 -18.15 10.48 8.85
C ARG A 345 -18.26 9.75 7.52
N LEU A 346 -19.19 10.16 6.65
CA LEU A 346 -19.35 9.56 5.33
C LEU A 346 -18.14 9.83 4.42
N VAL A 347 -17.68 11.07 4.34
CA VAL A 347 -16.49 11.47 3.55
C VAL A 347 -15.24 10.69 3.97
N THR A 348 -15.06 10.45 5.27
CA THR A 348 -13.87 9.79 5.81
C THR A 348 -13.96 8.26 5.85
N LEU A 349 -15.14 7.70 5.54
CA LEU A 349 -15.36 6.25 5.56
C LEU A 349 -14.60 5.58 4.40
N ARG A 350 -13.52 4.87 4.73
CA ARG A 350 -12.81 3.94 3.82
C ARG A 350 -12.54 4.46 2.41
N GLY A 351 -12.21 5.75 2.31
CA GLY A 351 -11.77 6.34 1.05
C GLY A 351 -12.87 6.85 0.14
N ILE A 352 -14.12 6.97 0.61
CA ILE A 352 -15.21 7.62 -0.16
C ILE A 352 -14.76 9.02 -0.63
N GLY A 353 -14.25 9.84 0.28
CA GLY A 353 -13.81 11.19 -0.06
C GLY A 353 -14.96 12.13 -0.45
N THR A 354 -14.61 13.38 -0.76
CA THR A 354 -15.60 14.45 -0.93
C THR A 354 -16.54 14.23 -2.10
N VAL A 355 -15.99 13.87 -3.27
CA VAL A 355 -16.77 13.76 -4.52
C VAL A 355 -17.79 12.62 -4.44
N HIS A 356 -17.37 11.45 -3.98
CA HIS A 356 -18.28 10.31 -3.87
C HIS A 356 -19.29 10.49 -2.74
N ALA A 357 -18.92 11.14 -1.63
CA ALA A 357 -19.87 11.47 -0.57
C ALA A 357 -20.95 12.45 -1.05
N ALA A 358 -20.59 13.44 -1.87
CA ALA A 358 -21.56 14.34 -2.47
C ALA A 358 -22.57 13.59 -3.36
N ALA A 359 -22.08 12.65 -4.19
CA ALA A 359 -22.93 11.80 -5.02
C ALA A 359 -23.83 10.87 -4.17
N LEU A 360 -23.31 10.31 -3.08
CA LEU A 360 -24.08 9.48 -2.15
C LEU A 360 -25.22 10.28 -1.49
N ILE A 361 -24.90 11.46 -0.94
CA ILE A 361 -25.89 12.34 -0.29
C ILE A 361 -26.97 12.76 -1.29
N GLY A 362 -26.59 13.23 -2.49
CA GLY A 362 -27.55 13.58 -3.55
C GLY A 362 -28.37 12.39 -4.04
N GLY A 363 -27.85 11.17 -3.86
CA GLY A 363 -28.50 9.91 -4.17
C GLY A 363 -29.37 9.31 -3.08
N GLY A 364 -29.53 9.99 -1.94
CA GLY A 364 -30.34 9.53 -0.81
C GLY A 364 -29.59 8.66 0.23
N PHE A 365 -28.28 8.47 0.10
CA PHE A 365 -27.44 7.77 1.07
C PHE A 365 -26.67 8.78 1.94
N ALA A 366 -27.40 9.52 2.78
CA ALA A 366 -26.84 10.67 3.52
C ALA A 366 -26.08 10.29 4.79
N SER A 367 -26.26 9.06 5.30
CA SER A 367 -25.64 8.59 6.53
C SER A 367 -24.90 7.25 6.36
N ILE A 368 -24.07 6.91 7.35
CA ILE A 368 -23.43 5.59 7.41
C ILE A 368 -24.50 4.50 7.58
N GLU A 369 -25.56 4.78 8.32
CA GLU A 369 -26.66 3.90 8.62
C GLU A 369 -27.51 3.60 7.36
N ASP A 370 -27.69 4.57 6.48
CA ASP A 370 -28.33 4.36 5.17
C ASP A 370 -27.45 3.49 4.28
N LEU A 371 -26.15 3.78 4.23
CA LEU A 371 -25.21 3.01 3.44
C LEU A 371 -25.10 1.56 3.93
N ALA A 372 -25.15 1.33 5.25
CA ALA A 372 -25.06 0.00 5.86
C ALA A 372 -26.25 -0.91 5.50
N ARG A 373 -27.44 -0.33 5.37
CA ARG A 373 -28.70 -1.03 5.02
C ARG A 373 -28.86 -1.24 3.51
N SER A 374 -28.01 -0.62 2.71
CA SER A 374 -28.14 -0.62 1.26
C SER A 374 -27.41 -1.78 0.59
N ASP A 375 -27.93 -2.17 -0.57
CA ASP A 375 -27.27 -3.14 -1.46
C ASP A 375 -26.17 -2.44 -2.30
N PRO A 376 -24.93 -2.99 -2.38
CA PRO A 376 -23.83 -2.36 -3.10
C PRO A 376 -24.10 -2.07 -4.58
N ASP A 377 -24.84 -2.93 -5.28
CA ASP A 377 -25.15 -2.74 -6.70
C ASP A 377 -26.13 -1.56 -6.89
N SER A 378 -27.08 -1.41 -5.96
CA SER A 378 -28.01 -0.27 -5.93
C SER A 378 -27.28 1.05 -5.66
N VAL A 379 -26.38 1.06 -4.67
CA VAL A 379 -25.53 2.24 -4.37
C VAL A 379 -24.66 2.57 -5.58
N TRP A 380 -24.00 1.58 -6.19
CA TRP A 380 -23.12 1.79 -7.33
C TRP A 380 -23.84 2.37 -8.54
N LYS A 381 -25.09 1.97 -8.81
CA LYS A 381 -25.91 2.55 -9.89
C LYS A 381 -26.14 4.05 -9.74
N VAL A 382 -26.19 4.55 -8.51
CA VAL A 382 -26.44 5.95 -8.18
C VAL A 382 -25.16 6.79 -8.25
N VAL A 383 -24.03 6.25 -7.79
CA VAL A 383 -22.77 7.00 -7.72
C VAL A 383 -21.84 6.82 -8.91
N ARG A 384 -22.14 5.90 -9.84
CA ARG A 384 -21.35 5.71 -11.05
C ARG A 384 -21.48 6.93 -11.97
N GLY A 385 -20.35 7.54 -12.33
CA GLY A 385 -20.33 8.69 -13.25
C GLY A 385 -19.01 8.89 -14.00
N GLY A 386 -18.01 8.03 -13.76
CA GLY A 386 -16.69 8.13 -14.38
C GLY A 386 -15.88 6.84 -14.21
N THR A 387 -14.55 6.95 -14.17
CA THR A 387 -13.64 5.81 -13.94
C THR A 387 -13.78 5.21 -12.54
N ARG A 388 -14.22 6.03 -11.57
CA ARG A 388 -14.43 5.69 -10.16
C ARG A 388 -15.78 6.24 -9.68
N PRO A 389 -16.44 5.59 -8.71
CA PRO A 389 -15.98 4.37 -8.03
C PRO A 389 -16.31 3.11 -8.82
N THR A 390 -15.55 2.05 -8.56
CA THR A 390 -15.86 0.71 -9.10
C THR A 390 -16.84 -0.03 -8.16
N LEU A 391 -17.55 -1.05 -8.68
CA LEU A 391 -18.45 -1.84 -7.83
C LEU A 391 -17.72 -2.54 -6.64
N PRO A 392 -16.53 -3.16 -6.82
CA PRO A 392 -15.77 -3.68 -5.69
C PRO A 392 -15.45 -2.64 -4.62
N GLU A 393 -15.18 -1.41 -5.03
CA GLU A 393 -14.94 -0.29 -4.12
C GLU A 393 -16.22 0.11 -3.35
N VAL A 394 -17.37 0.19 -4.00
CA VAL A 394 -18.65 0.42 -3.31
C VAL A 394 -18.95 -0.69 -2.30
N ARG A 395 -18.62 -1.95 -2.61
CA ARG A 395 -18.72 -3.06 -1.63
C ARG A 395 -17.84 -2.83 -0.41
N VAL A 396 -16.63 -2.28 -0.58
CA VAL A 396 -15.77 -1.90 0.56
C VAL A 396 -16.46 -0.86 1.43
N TRP A 397 -17.09 0.15 0.84
CA TRP A 397 -17.79 1.21 1.58
C TRP A 397 -18.99 0.68 2.36
N VAL A 398 -19.88 -0.08 1.71
CA VAL A 398 -21.07 -0.67 2.34
C VAL A 398 -20.68 -1.60 3.48
N ARG A 399 -19.69 -2.49 3.28
CA ARG A 399 -19.22 -3.39 4.35
C ARG A 399 -18.61 -2.62 5.52
N ALA A 400 -17.92 -1.53 5.25
CA ALA A 400 -17.35 -0.70 6.31
C ALA A 400 -18.43 0.00 7.13
N ALA A 401 -19.48 0.50 6.47
CA ALA A 401 -20.65 1.04 7.12
C ALA A 401 -21.31 -0.02 8.02
N GLN A 402 -21.56 -1.23 7.49
CA GLN A 402 -22.12 -2.35 8.24
C GLN A 402 -21.28 -2.72 9.48
N ARG A 403 -19.95 -2.67 9.41
CA ARG A 403 -19.09 -2.93 10.56
C ARG A 403 -19.20 -1.85 11.64
N GLN A 404 -19.38 -0.58 11.26
CA GLN A 404 -19.54 0.50 12.22
C GLN A 404 -20.93 0.53 12.87
N THR A 405 -21.96 -0.01 12.21
CA THR A 405 -23.34 -0.02 12.71
C THR A 405 -23.72 -1.30 13.45
N ARG A 406 -22.88 -2.36 13.41
CA ARG A 406 -23.13 -3.57 14.20
C ARG A 406 -23.11 -3.23 15.69
N PRO A 407 -24.15 -3.58 16.47
CA PRO A 407 -24.10 -3.43 17.91
C PRO A 407 -22.93 -4.27 18.44
N THR A 408 -22.06 -3.66 19.25
CA THR A 408 -21.09 -4.40 20.06
C THR A 408 -21.89 -5.37 20.92
N LEU A 409 -21.84 -6.67 20.59
CA LEU A 409 -22.38 -7.71 21.45
C LEU A 409 -21.74 -7.52 22.83
N PRO A 410 -22.53 -7.42 23.92
CA PRO A 410 -21.96 -7.47 25.26
C PRO A 410 -21.16 -8.79 25.40
N PRO A 411 -20.07 -8.81 26.18
CA PRO A 411 -19.34 -10.03 26.43
C PRO A 411 -20.34 -11.09 26.93
N ALA A 412 -20.24 -12.31 26.38
CA ALA A 412 -21.09 -13.42 26.79
C ALA A 412 -21.08 -13.54 28.31
N PRO A 413 -22.24 -13.72 28.98
CA PRO A 413 -22.27 -13.87 30.43
C PRO A 413 -21.35 -15.02 30.81
N ALA A 414 -20.46 -14.76 31.77
CA ALA A 414 -19.55 -15.78 32.29
C ALA A 414 -20.37 -17.01 32.68
N GLN A 415 -20.05 -18.16 32.09
CA GLN A 415 -20.67 -19.41 32.52
C GLN A 415 -20.33 -19.62 34.01
N PRO A 416 -21.32 -19.92 34.87
CA PRO A 416 -21.03 -20.24 36.26
C PRO A 416 -20.08 -21.44 36.30
N SER A 417 -18.96 -21.26 36.98
CA SER A 417 -17.95 -22.30 37.16
C SER A 417 -18.56 -23.52 37.85
N THR A 418 -18.79 -24.59 37.10
CA THR A 418 -19.07 -25.91 37.65
C THR A 418 -17.74 -26.55 38.07
N LEU A 419 -17.17 -26.11 39.18
CA LEU A 419 -16.08 -26.82 39.87
C LEU A 419 -16.62 -27.35 41.20
N PRO A 420 -16.61 -28.68 41.45
CA PRO A 420 -17.03 -29.23 42.73
C PRO A 420 -16.02 -28.86 43.84
N PRO A 421 -16.48 -28.67 45.09
CA PRO A 421 -15.61 -28.23 46.18
C PRO A 421 -14.52 -29.26 46.48
N ALA A 422 -13.27 -28.79 46.53
CA ALA A 422 -12.10 -29.58 46.87
C ALA A 422 -12.17 -30.07 48.33
N ARG A 423 -11.89 -31.37 48.53
CA ARG A 423 -11.78 -31.98 49.85
C ARG A 423 -10.59 -31.40 50.62
N GLN A 424 -10.80 -31.01 51.87
CA GLN A 424 -9.73 -30.64 52.81
C GLN A 424 -8.92 -31.90 53.21
N PRO A 425 -7.58 -31.83 53.26
CA PRO A 425 -6.76 -32.89 53.84
C PRO A 425 -6.64 -32.72 55.37
N SER A 426 -6.68 -33.86 56.06
CA SER A 426 -6.42 -34.08 57.48
C SER A 426 -4.97 -33.85 57.88
#